data_AF-A0AAV0HXT3-F1
#
_entry.id   AF-A0AAV0HXT3-F1
#
_cell.length_a   1.000
_cell.length_b   1.000
_cell.length_c   1.000
_cell.angle_alpha   90.00
_cell.angle_beta   90.00
_cell.angle_gamma   90.00
#
_symmetry.space_group_name_H-M   'P 1'
#
loop_
_entity.id
_entity.type
_entity.pdbx_description
1 polymer ?
#
loop_
_entity_poly.entity_id
_entity_poly.type
_entity_poly.pdbx_seq_one_letter_code
_entity_poly.pdbx_strand_id
1 'polypeptide(L)'
;MINGATRGASGWGNAREPNLKPLLFNHKAPNKHHLFKELNPTTIPRMYHSTAVVLPDNRVLVAGSNTNNGYIYHNTTFPTELRVEKFSPPYFSPSRAHKKPKIVNGGCPKTVSYGQDLTVKVNLNEKRIFLTNFMVTMYVPAFTTHGVAMNQRLVKLLLKGAVKVGEGRYDVSCVAPPNSAVAPEGYFMLSVVHRRIPSEAVWVQLK
;
A
#
# COMPACT_ATOMS: atom_id res chain seq x y z
N MET A 1 -10.83 0.82 -5.12
CA MET A 1 -12.00 0.71 -4.21
C MET A 1 -12.24 -0.77 -3.95
N ILE A 2 -12.36 -1.20 -2.68
CA ILE A 2 -12.50 -2.63 -2.27
C ILE A 2 -13.70 -2.80 -1.32
N ASN A 3 -14.74 -1.98 -1.47
CA ASN A 3 -15.90 -2.00 -0.59
C ASN A 3 -17.12 -1.32 -1.23
N GLY A 4 -18.27 -1.49 -0.59
CA GLY A 4 -19.52 -0.83 -0.92
C GLY A 4 -20.46 -1.70 -1.75
N ALA A 5 -21.53 -1.04 -2.23
CA ALA A 5 -22.55 -1.63 -3.06
C ALA A 5 -22.50 -1.03 -4.47
N THR A 6 -22.75 -1.84 -5.51
CA THR A 6 -22.99 -1.33 -6.88
C THR A 6 -24.40 -0.80 -7.06
N ARG A 7 -25.34 -1.28 -6.22
CA ARG A 7 -26.72 -0.78 -6.18
C ARG A 7 -27.17 -0.53 -4.74
N GLY A 8 -27.63 0.70 -4.49
CA GLY A 8 -28.04 1.19 -3.17
C GLY A 8 -26.91 1.86 -2.39
N ALA A 9 -27.11 2.04 -1.08
CA ALA A 9 -26.10 2.57 -0.16
C ALA A 9 -25.62 1.46 0.78
N SER A 10 -24.32 1.41 1.07
CA SER A 10 -23.69 0.30 1.80
C SER A 10 -24.16 0.10 3.25
N GLY A 11 -24.87 1.08 3.81
CA GLY A 11 -25.37 1.07 5.19
C GLY A 11 -26.89 1.07 5.28
N TRP A 12 -27.37 0.84 6.50
CA TRP A 12 -28.79 1.02 6.87
C TRP A 12 -29.78 0.20 6.04
N GLY A 13 -29.40 -0.99 5.59
CA GLY A 13 -30.30 -1.90 4.87
C GLY A 13 -30.64 -1.49 3.43
N ASN A 14 -29.97 -0.47 2.89
CA ASN A 14 -30.26 0.07 1.56
C ASN A 14 -29.49 -0.60 0.43
N ALA A 15 -28.45 -1.39 0.75
CA ALA A 15 -27.67 -2.11 -0.26
C ALA A 15 -28.47 -3.26 -0.86
N ARG A 16 -28.26 -3.53 -2.15
CA ARG A 16 -28.84 -4.69 -2.84
C ARG A 16 -27.77 -5.56 -3.49
N GLU A 17 -26.74 -4.94 -4.07
CA GLU A 17 -25.69 -5.65 -4.79
C GLU A 17 -24.31 -5.25 -4.25
N PRO A 18 -23.49 -6.20 -3.77
CA PRO A 18 -22.15 -5.90 -3.30
C PRO A 18 -21.20 -5.60 -4.45
N ASN A 19 -20.30 -4.63 -4.24
CA ASN A 19 -19.15 -4.46 -5.11
C ASN A 19 -18.03 -5.42 -4.69
N LEU A 20 -17.95 -6.55 -5.40
CA LEU A 20 -16.96 -7.60 -5.13
C LEU A 20 -15.62 -7.38 -5.83
N LYS A 21 -15.56 -6.48 -6.81
CA LYS A 21 -14.37 -6.30 -7.67
C LYS A 21 -13.51 -5.14 -7.19
N PRO A 22 -12.26 -5.39 -6.77
CA PRO A 22 -11.32 -4.32 -6.47
C PRO A 22 -10.98 -3.53 -7.73
N LEU A 23 -10.98 -2.20 -7.63
CA LEU A 23 -10.50 -1.32 -8.70
C LEU A 23 -9.09 -0.81 -8.40
N LEU A 24 -8.17 -1.03 -9.35
CA LEU A 24 -6.83 -0.43 -9.37
C LEU A 24 -6.86 0.86 -10.18
N PHE A 25 -6.49 1.98 -9.54
CA PHE A 25 -6.36 3.27 -10.19
C PHE A 25 -4.93 3.50 -10.73
N ASN A 26 -4.82 3.97 -11.97
CA ASN A 26 -3.56 4.32 -12.61
C ASN A 26 -3.55 5.81 -13.01
N HIS A 27 -2.93 6.64 -12.17
CA HIS A 27 -2.82 8.09 -12.41
C HIS A 27 -1.95 8.48 -13.63
N LYS A 28 -1.24 7.52 -14.24
CA LYS A 28 -0.43 7.70 -15.46
C LYS A 28 -1.08 7.06 -16.69
N ALA A 29 -2.37 6.76 -16.62
CA ALA A 29 -3.07 6.18 -17.75
C ALA A 29 -3.03 7.13 -18.96
N PRO A 30 -2.87 6.61 -20.19
CA PRO A 30 -2.81 7.45 -21.39
C PRO A 30 -4.16 8.11 -21.71
N ASN A 31 -5.27 7.56 -21.21
CA ASN A 31 -6.61 8.09 -21.38
C ASN A 31 -7.56 7.58 -20.29
N LYS A 32 -8.78 8.12 -20.26
CA LYS A 32 -9.81 7.82 -19.25
C LYS A 32 -10.21 6.33 -19.17
N HIS A 33 -10.14 5.60 -20.28
CA HIS A 33 -10.54 4.18 -20.34
C HIS A 33 -9.54 3.25 -19.63
N HIS A 34 -8.33 3.74 -19.36
CA HIS A 34 -7.27 2.98 -18.69
C HIS A 34 -7.00 3.46 -17.26
N LEU A 35 -7.82 4.39 -16.73
CA LEU A 35 -7.67 4.90 -15.37
C LEU A 35 -7.95 3.81 -14.33
N PHE A 36 -8.91 2.94 -14.60
CA PHE A 36 -9.33 1.89 -13.68
C PHE A 36 -9.19 0.52 -14.33
N LYS A 37 -8.67 -0.43 -13.56
CA LYS A 37 -8.63 -1.84 -13.92
C LYS A 37 -9.32 -2.64 -12.82
N GLU A 38 -10.31 -3.44 -13.20
CA GLU A 38 -10.89 -4.46 -12.32
C GLU A 38 -9.85 -5.56 -12.03
N LEU A 39 -9.80 -5.98 -10.78
CA LEU A 39 -8.98 -7.08 -10.31
C LEU A 39 -9.88 -8.27 -9.90
N ASN A 40 -9.25 -9.39 -9.55
CA ASN A 40 -9.96 -10.59 -9.14
C ASN A 40 -10.93 -10.29 -7.98
N PRO A 41 -12.20 -10.73 -8.08
CA PRO A 41 -13.20 -10.44 -7.07
C PRO A 41 -12.95 -11.22 -5.78
N THR A 42 -13.39 -10.66 -4.65
CA THR A 42 -13.61 -11.42 -3.41
C THR A 42 -14.99 -12.09 -3.44
N THR A 43 -15.19 -13.10 -2.60
CA THR A 43 -16.52 -13.67 -2.31
C THR A 43 -17.16 -13.06 -1.07
N ILE A 44 -16.48 -12.13 -0.39
CA ILE A 44 -16.93 -11.51 0.85
C ILE A 44 -17.44 -10.08 0.58
N PRO A 45 -18.73 -9.80 0.77
CA PRO A 45 -19.25 -8.43 0.74
C PRO A 45 -18.62 -7.55 1.82
N ARG A 46 -17.94 -6.46 1.43
CA ARG A 46 -17.38 -5.47 2.35
C ARG A 46 -18.27 -4.21 2.34
N MET A 47 -19.22 -4.13 3.25
CA MET A 47 -20.26 -3.10 3.32
C MET A 47 -19.95 -1.98 4.34
N TYR A 48 -20.97 -1.31 4.89
CA TYR A 48 -20.82 -0.34 5.96
C TYR A 48 -20.06 -0.92 7.17
N HIS A 49 -19.21 -0.11 7.80
CA HIS A 49 -18.20 -0.55 8.78
C HIS A 49 -17.11 -1.50 8.24
N SER A 50 -16.96 -1.66 6.92
CA SER A 50 -15.73 -2.23 6.36
C SER A 50 -14.54 -1.27 6.49
N THR A 51 -13.34 -1.83 6.49
CA THR A 51 -12.10 -1.06 6.56
C THR A 51 -10.98 -1.69 5.72
N ALA A 52 -10.02 -0.88 5.29
CA ALA A 52 -8.85 -1.34 4.56
C ALA A 52 -7.59 -0.53 4.88
N VAL A 53 -6.45 -1.20 5.10
CA VAL A 53 -5.17 -0.57 5.41
C VAL A 53 -4.00 -1.32 4.77
N VAL A 54 -2.96 -0.60 4.34
CA VAL A 54 -1.72 -1.19 3.79
C VAL A 54 -0.86 -1.71 4.93
N LEU A 55 -0.35 -2.93 4.78
CA LEU A 55 0.54 -3.62 5.72
C LEU A 55 2.03 -3.39 5.37
N PRO A 56 2.98 -3.63 6.30
CA PRO A 56 4.42 -3.51 6.03
C PRO A 56 4.94 -4.41 4.90
N ASP A 57 4.28 -5.54 4.62
CA ASP A 57 4.66 -6.38 3.49
C ASP A 57 4.13 -5.85 2.13
N ASN A 58 3.35 -4.76 2.15
CA ASN A 58 2.61 -4.13 1.04
C ASN A 58 1.35 -4.89 0.59
N ARG A 59 0.84 -5.86 1.36
CA ARG A 59 -0.54 -6.34 1.16
C ARG A 59 -1.53 -5.34 1.75
N VAL A 60 -2.79 -5.44 1.33
CA VAL A 60 -3.87 -4.63 1.89
C VAL A 60 -4.71 -5.51 2.80
N LEU A 61 -4.74 -5.20 4.09
CA LEU A 61 -5.67 -5.80 5.04
C LEU A 61 -7.08 -5.29 4.71
N VAL A 62 -8.04 -6.19 4.64
CA VAL A 62 -9.46 -5.88 4.40
C VAL A 62 -10.29 -6.59 5.47
N ALA A 63 -11.10 -5.85 6.20
CA ALA A 63 -11.87 -6.35 7.35
C ALA A 63 -13.25 -5.70 7.47
N GLY A 64 -14.07 -6.20 8.40
CA GLY A 64 -15.49 -5.85 8.53
C GLY A 64 -16.32 -6.49 7.42
N SER A 65 -17.61 -6.25 7.25
CA SER A 65 -18.45 -5.15 7.67
C SER A 65 -19.48 -5.53 8.74
N ASN A 66 -20.14 -4.53 9.31
CA ASN A 66 -21.39 -4.72 10.03
C ASN A 66 -22.39 -3.62 9.66
N THR A 67 -23.35 -3.93 8.80
CA THR A 67 -24.43 -2.99 8.46
C THR A 67 -25.61 -3.04 9.44
N ASN A 68 -25.58 -3.95 10.42
CA ASN A 68 -26.72 -4.28 11.26
C ASN A 68 -26.66 -3.56 12.61
N ASN A 69 -27.80 -3.38 13.28
CA ASN A 69 -27.86 -2.91 14.65
C ASN A 69 -27.50 -4.07 15.60
N GLY A 70 -26.20 -4.21 15.89
CA GLY A 70 -25.64 -5.33 16.65
C GLY A 70 -25.04 -6.42 15.75
N TYR A 71 -24.65 -7.55 16.36
CA TYR A 71 -24.11 -8.70 15.65
C TYR A 71 -25.26 -9.60 15.16
N ILE A 72 -25.53 -9.57 13.86
CA ILE A 72 -26.62 -10.34 13.25
C ILE A 72 -26.04 -11.25 12.16
N TYR A 73 -26.26 -12.55 12.30
CA TYR A 73 -25.69 -13.58 11.42
C TYR A 73 -26.72 -14.29 10.54
N HIS A 74 -28.02 -14.15 10.83
CA HIS A 74 -29.12 -14.81 10.14
C HIS A 74 -30.20 -13.81 9.77
N ASN A 75 -31.06 -14.15 8.81
CA ASN A 75 -32.21 -13.35 8.38
C ASN A 75 -31.87 -11.90 8.00
N THR A 76 -30.69 -11.67 7.43
CA THR A 76 -30.26 -10.36 6.90
C THR A 76 -29.55 -10.53 5.56
N THR A 77 -29.66 -9.54 4.67
CA THR A 77 -29.03 -9.55 3.35
C THR A 77 -27.50 -9.55 3.45
N PHE A 78 -26.95 -8.83 4.43
CA PHE A 78 -25.51 -8.74 4.68
C PHE A 78 -25.23 -8.99 6.16
N PRO A 79 -24.95 -10.25 6.53
CA PRO A 79 -24.57 -10.63 7.89
C PRO A 79 -23.34 -9.87 8.40
N THR A 80 -23.17 -9.82 9.72
CA THR A 80 -21.94 -9.31 10.32
C THR A 80 -20.75 -10.17 9.89
N GLU A 81 -19.73 -9.53 9.31
CA GLU A 81 -18.56 -10.19 8.74
C GLU A 81 -17.32 -9.96 9.62
N LEU A 82 -16.81 -11.05 10.20
CA LEU A 82 -15.67 -11.04 11.11
C LEU A 82 -14.39 -11.55 10.46
N ARG A 83 -14.45 -12.15 9.27
CA ARG A 83 -13.28 -12.66 8.56
C ARG A 83 -12.46 -11.50 8.03
N VAL A 84 -11.15 -11.70 8.00
CA VAL A 84 -10.17 -10.73 7.51
C VAL A 84 -9.46 -11.33 6.30
N GLU A 85 -9.31 -10.53 5.25
CA GLU A 85 -8.57 -10.90 4.05
C GLU A 85 -7.28 -10.07 3.93
N LYS A 86 -6.26 -10.65 3.32
CA LYS A 86 -5.07 -9.92 2.85
C LYS A 86 -5.09 -9.90 1.33
N PHE A 87 -5.52 -8.78 0.77
CA PHE A 87 -5.47 -8.57 -0.67
C PHE A 87 -4.02 -8.41 -1.13
N SER A 88 -3.63 -9.19 -2.14
CA SER A 88 -2.28 -9.19 -2.72
C SER A 88 -2.30 -8.49 -4.09
N PRO A 89 -1.79 -7.25 -4.21
CA PRO A 89 -1.84 -6.53 -5.48
C PRO A 89 -1.01 -7.19 -6.59
N PRO A 90 -1.17 -6.80 -7.87
CA PRO A 90 -0.52 -7.48 -9.02
C PRO A 90 1.01 -7.58 -8.95
N TYR A 91 1.68 -6.72 -8.17
CA TYR A 91 3.13 -6.81 -7.96
C TYR A 91 3.56 -8.02 -7.10
N PHE A 92 2.62 -8.75 -6.48
CA PHE A 92 2.86 -10.03 -5.81
C PHE A 92 2.79 -11.26 -6.74
N SER A 93 2.66 -11.06 -8.05
CA SER A 93 2.64 -12.18 -9.01
C SER A 93 3.80 -13.16 -8.77
N PRO A 94 3.56 -14.49 -8.66
CA PRO A 94 4.60 -15.49 -8.44
C PRO A 94 5.75 -15.41 -9.46
N SER A 95 5.43 -15.09 -10.73
CA SER A 95 6.42 -14.91 -11.80
C SER A 95 7.44 -13.80 -11.55
N ARG A 96 7.15 -12.87 -10.61
CA ARG A 96 7.99 -11.72 -10.29
C ARG A 96 8.53 -11.76 -8.85
N ALA A 97 8.22 -12.79 -8.08
CA ALA A 97 8.62 -12.89 -6.67
C ALA A 97 10.15 -12.80 -6.50
N HIS A 98 10.91 -13.46 -7.37
CA HIS A 98 12.38 -13.44 -7.37
C HIS A 98 13.00 -12.07 -7.72
N LYS A 99 12.19 -11.09 -8.17
CA LYS A 99 12.62 -9.71 -8.48
C LYS A 99 12.32 -8.72 -7.36
N LYS A 100 11.72 -9.16 -6.25
CA LYS A 100 11.40 -8.31 -5.10
C LYS A 100 12.70 -7.78 -4.48
N PRO A 101 12.90 -6.44 -4.39
CA PRO A 101 14.02 -5.89 -3.63
C PRO A 101 13.85 -6.21 -2.14
N LYS A 102 14.95 -6.42 -1.42
CA LYS A 102 14.96 -6.65 0.03
C LYS A 102 15.87 -5.64 0.70
N ILE A 103 15.32 -4.78 1.56
CA ILE A 103 16.13 -3.90 2.40
C ILE A 103 16.94 -4.78 3.37
N VAL A 104 18.23 -4.53 3.47
CA VAL A 104 19.12 -5.27 4.38
C VAL A 104 18.77 -4.88 5.81
N ASN A 105 18.80 -5.84 6.75
CA ASN A 105 18.58 -5.54 8.16
C ASN A 105 19.66 -4.56 8.67
N GLY A 106 19.25 -3.47 9.33
CA GLY A 106 20.16 -2.37 9.69
C GLY A 106 20.68 -1.55 8.49
N GLY A 107 20.23 -1.84 7.27
CA GLY A 107 20.60 -1.15 6.04
C GLY A 107 19.87 0.16 5.79
N CYS A 108 19.09 0.64 6.75
CA CYS A 108 18.36 1.91 6.69
C CYS A 108 18.42 2.58 8.08
N PRO A 109 18.62 3.90 8.18
CA PRO A 109 18.52 4.62 9.45
C PRO A 109 17.14 4.42 10.09
N LYS A 110 17.11 4.32 11.43
CA LYS A 110 15.84 4.23 12.19
C LYS A 110 15.18 5.60 12.39
N THR A 111 15.98 6.65 12.41
CA THR A 111 15.54 8.04 12.55
C THR A 111 16.16 8.86 11.44
N VAL A 112 15.40 9.79 10.88
CA VAL A 112 15.82 10.66 9.78
C VAL A 112 15.35 12.08 10.04
N SER A 113 16.19 13.06 9.72
CA SER A 113 15.85 14.48 9.76
C SER A 113 15.33 14.99 8.43
N TYR A 114 14.54 16.06 8.45
CA TYR A 114 14.14 16.75 7.23
C TYR A 114 15.34 17.15 6.37
N GLY A 115 15.24 16.94 5.05
CA GLY A 115 16.30 17.24 4.08
C GLY A 115 17.57 16.39 4.20
N GLN A 116 17.62 15.43 5.14
CA GLN A 116 18.79 14.57 5.33
C GLN A 116 19.02 13.66 4.12
N ASP A 117 20.29 13.47 3.76
CA ASP A 117 20.70 12.42 2.84
C ASP A 117 20.61 11.03 3.48
N LEU A 118 19.93 10.13 2.77
CA LEU A 118 19.64 8.76 3.20
C LEU A 118 20.23 7.78 2.20
N THR A 119 20.90 6.75 2.71
CA THR A 119 21.30 5.60 1.91
C THR A 119 20.61 4.34 2.44
N VAL A 120 19.89 3.66 1.56
CA VAL A 120 19.18 2.41 1.85
C VAL A 120 19.91 1.26 1.16
N LYS A 121 20.38 0.30 1.94
CA LYS A 121 21.07 -0.90 1.44
C LYS A 121 20.05 -1.96 1.04
N VAL A 122 20.16 -2.44 -0.20
CA VAL A 122 19.17 -3.31 -0.82
C VAL A 122 19.83 -4.51 -1.49
N ASN A 123 19.30 -5.70 -1.22
CA ASN A 123 19.55 -6.90 -2.01
C ASN A 123 18.54 -6.96 -3.16
N LEU A 124 19.02 -7.14 -4.39
CA LEU A 124 18.20 -7.18 -5.60
C LEU A 124 18.80 -8.16 -6.62
N ASN A 125 17.99 -9.13 -7.06
CA ASN A 125 18.36 -10.08 -8.11
C ASN A 125 18.20 -9.49 -9.52
N GLU A 126 19.08 -8.54 -9.86
CA GLU A 126 19.15 -7.90 -11.16
C GLU A 126 20.61 -7.70 -11.58
N LYS A 127 20.95 -8.04 -12.84
CA LYS A 127 22.31 -7.87 -13.37
C LYS A 127 22.60 -6.44 -13.81
N ARG A 128 21.61 -5.76 -14.40
CA ARG A 128 21.69 -4.39 -14.91
C ARG A 128 20.57 -3.55 -14.33
N ILE A 129 20.96 -2.46 -13.67
CA ILE A 129 20.03 -1.51 -13.10
C ILE A 129 19.95 -0.24 -13.94
N PHE A 130 18.78 0.41 -13.89
CA PHE A 130 18.58 1.76 -14.40
C PHE A 130 17.95 2.56 -13.29
N LEU A 131 18.47 3.76 -13.02
CA LEU A 131 17.97 4.61 -11.93
C LEU A 131 16.46 4.90 -12.08
N THR A 132 15.97 5.01 -13.32
CA THR A 132 14.56 5.19 -13.66
C THR A 132 13.63 4.05 -13.20
N ASN A 133 14.17 2.88 -12.90
CA ASN A 133 13.42 1.75 -12.35
C ASN A 133 13.27 1.81 -10.83
N PHE A 134 13.99 2.70 -10.14
CA PHE A 134 13.98 2.82 -8.69
C PHE A 134 13.04 3.93 -8.21
N MET A 135 12.42 3.69 -7.06
CA MET A 135 11.81 4.71 -6.23
C MET A 135 12.09 4.38 -4.77
N VAL A 136 12.22 5.39 -3.93
CA VAL A 136 12.16 5.23 -2.46
C VAL A 136 10.92 5.98 -2.00
N THR A 137 10.10 5.31 -1.18
CA THR A 137 8.83 5.87 -0.73
C THR A 137 8.71 5.73 0.78
N MET A 138 8.16 6.75 1.43
CA MET A 138 7.70 6.72 2.82
C MET A 138 6.17 6.77 2.83
N TYR A 139 5.53 5.85 3.55
CA TYR A 139 4.08 5.76 3.61
C TYR A 139 3.59 5.69 5.06
N VAL A 140 2.55 6.45 5.39
CA VAL A 140 1.86 6.36 6.69
C VAL A 140 0.61 5.51 6.51
N PRO A 141 0.48 4.37 7.22
CA PRO A 141 -0.77 3.62 7.22
C PRO A 141 -1.88 4.44 7.87
N ALA A 142 -3.04 4.43 7.24
CA ALA A 142 -4.19 5.19 7.70
C ALA A 142 -4.78 4.60 8.99
N PHE A 143 -5.28 5.46 9.87
CA PHE A 143 -6.41 5.09 10.72
C PHE A 143 -7.66 5.16 9.85
N THR A 144 -8.44 4.08 9.77
CA THR A 144 -9.50 3.96 8.75
C THR A 144 -10.81 3.44 9.34
N THR A 145 -11.87 4.22 9.15
CA THR A 145 -13.22 3.89 9.63
C THR A 145 -14.25 4.63 8.77
N HIS A 146 -15.43 4.04 8.59
CA HIS A 146 -16.57 4.68 7.90
C HIS A 146 -16.24 5.26 6.50
N GLY A 147 -15.33 4.62 5.77
CA GLY A 147 -14.89 5.11 4.45
C GLY A 147 -13.93 6.30 4.50
N VAL A 148 -13.49 6.72 5.69
CA VAL A 148 -12.50 7.78 5.90
C VAL A 148 -11.17 7.14 6.26
N ALA A 149 -10.11 7.53 5.54
CA ALA A 149 -8.73 7.13 5.80
C ALA A 149 -7.93 8.35 6.28
N MET A 150 -7.80 8.49 7.60
CA MET A 150 -7.11 9.61 8.23
C MET A 150 -5.59 9.42 8.12
N ASN A 151 -4.86 10.52 7.93
CA ASN A 151 -3.39 10.61 7.89
C ASN A 151 -2.69 9.83 6.77
N GLN A 152 -3.42 9.12 5.90
CA GLN A 152 -2.82 8.35 4.81
C GLN A 152 -2.04 9.26 3.86
N ARG A 153 -0.73 9.00 3.72
CA ARG A 153 0.14 9.77 2.82
C ARG A 153 1.22 8.88 2.26
N LEU A 154 1.42 8.95 0.96
CA LEU A 154 2.57 8.37 0.27
C LEU A 154 3.49 9.51 -0.17
N VAL A 155 4.71 9.51 0.35
CA VAL A 155 5.75 10.49 0.01
C VAL A 155 6.81 9.79 -0.82
N LYS A 156 6.99 10.23 -2.06
CA LYS A 156 8.09 9.76 -2.90
C LYS A 156 9.33 10.61 -2.62
N LEU A 157 10.41 9.99 -2.18
CA LEU A 157 11.66 10.68 -1.87
C LEU A 157 12.41 11.06 -3.15
N LEU A 158 13.19 12.13 -3.06
CA LEU A 158 14.08 12.55 -4.14
C LEU A 158 15.22 11.55 -4.25
N LEU A 159 15.28 10.82 -5.37
CA LEU A 159 16.31 9.83 -5.61
C LEU A 159 17.59 10.51 -6.13
N LYS A 160 18.72 10.28 -5.46
CA LYS A 160 20.05 10.78 -5.87
C LYS A 160 20.84 9.77 -6.69
N GLY A 161 20.70 8.47 -6.38
CA GLY A 161 21.47 7.44 -7.07
C GLY A 161 21.14 6.02 -6.62
N ALA A 162 21.63 5.05 -7.38
CA ALA A 162 21.63 3.63 -7.03
C ALA A 162 22.91 3.01 -7.58
N VAL A 163 23.79 2.54 -6.69
CA VAL A 163 25.11 2.04 -7.05
C VAL A 163 25.23 0.57 -6.62
N LYS A 164 25.78 -0.26 -7.51
CA LYS A 164 26.10 -1.66 -7.19
C LYS A 164 27.37 -1.69 -6.33
N VAL A 165 27.26 -2.22 -5.12
CA VAL A 165 28.37 -2.34 -4.16
C VAL A 165 28.85 -3.78 -3.98
N GLY A 166 28.18 -4.73 -4.64
CA GLY A 166 28.57 -6.13 -4.70
C GLY A 166 27.59 -6.93 -5.54
N GLU A 167 27.82 -8.23 -5.68
CA GLU A 167 26.87 -9.09 -6.38
C GLU A 167 25.50 -9.07 -5.68
N GLY A 168 24.46 -8.66 -6.43
CA GLY A 168 23.10 -8.51 -5.90
C GLY A 168 22.92 -7.45 -4.81
N ARG A 169 23.93 -6.63 -4.50
CA ARG A 169 23.90 -5.63 -3.42
C ARG A 169 24.01 -4.22 -3.96
N TYR A 170 23.12 -3.34 -3.50
CA TYR A 170 22.99 -1.97 -3.99
C TYR A 170 22.82 -0.99 -2.84
N ASP A 171 23.50 0.15 -2.93
CA ASP A 171 23.25 1.32 -2.09
C ASP A 171 22.39 2.30 -2.89
N VAL A 172 21.19 2.59 -2.37
CA VAL A 172 20.21 3.49 -2.99
C VAL A 172 20.15 4.78 -2.18
N SER A 173 20.62 5.87 -2.78
CA SER A 173 20.71 7.17 -2.12
C SER A 173 19.53 8.07 -2.48
N CYS A 174 18.93 8.71 -1.49
CA CYS A 174 17.79 9.60 -1.62
C CYS A 174 17.81 10.70 -0.54
N VAL A 175 16.90 11.66 -0.63
CA VAL A 175 16.76 12.75 0.35
C VAL A 175 15.44 12.59 1.09
N ALA A 176 15.49 12.72 2.42
CA ALA A 176 14.31 12.82 3.26
C ALA A 176 13.40 13.99 2.83
N PRO A 177 12.11 14.00 3.22
CA PRO A 177 11.22 15.11 2.93
C PRO A 177 11.81 16.45 3.40
N PRO A 178 11.57 17.57 2.71
CA PRO A 178 12.25 18.83 3.00
C PRO A 178 11.73 19.53 4.27
N ASN A 179 10.49 19.26 4.69
CA ASN A 179 9.84 19.86 5.86
C ASN A 179 8.53 19.14 6.23
N SER A 180 7.96 19.54 7.37
CA SER A 180 6.74 18.98 7.96
C SER A 180 5.47 19.20 7.12
N ALA A 181 5.45 20.21 6.24
CA ALA A 181 4.32 20.45 5.35
C ALA A 181 4.18 19.30 4.32
N VAL A 182 5.31 18.78 3.83
CA VAL A 182 5.34 17.63 2.90
C VAL A 182 5.07 16.31 3.63
N ALA A 183 5.67 16.12 4.80
CA ALA A 183 5.52 14.90 5.59
C ALA A 183 5.57 15.27 7.08
N PRO A 184 4.45 15.20 7.83
CA PRO A 184 4.48 15.46 9.26
C PRO A 184 5.43 14.51 10.01
N GLU A 185 5.92 14.94 11.16
CA GLU A 185 6.75 14.09 12.02
C GLU A 185 6.00 12.81 12.43
N GLY A 186 6.73 11.72 12.57
CA GLY A 186 6.14 10.45 12.98
C GLY A 186 6.80 9.23 12.33
N TYR A 187 6.12 8.10 12.44
CA TYR A 187 6.59 6.83 11.89
C TYR A 187 6.05 6.58 10.49
N PHE A 188 6.95 6.24 9.58
CA PHE A 188 6.64 5.91 8.20
C PHE A 188 7.16 4.52 7.86
N MET A 189 6.40 3.80 7.04
CA MET A 189 6.85 2.61 6.35
C MET A 189 7.67 3.03 5.13
N LEU A 190 9.00 2.84 5.18
CA LEU A 190 9.90 3.11 4.07
C LEU A 190 10.06 1.84 3.21
N SER A 191 9.91 1.99 1.90
CA SER A 191 10.13 0.91 0.93
C SER A 191 11.01 1.37 -0.23
N VAL A 192 11.79 0.42 -0.78
CA VAL A 192 12.45 0.59 -2.06
C VAL A 192 11.65 -0.15 -3.12
N VAL A 193 11.29 0.54 -4.19
CA VAL A 193 10.57 -0.03 -5.32
C VAL A 193 11.53 -0.19 -6.49
N HIS A 194 11.61 -1.39 -7.06
CA HIS A 194 12.34 -1.64 -8.30
C HIS A 194 11.41 -2.27 -9.35
N ARG A 195 11.35 -1.66 -10.55
CA ARG A 195 10.44 -2.08 -11.64
C ARG A 195 8.99 -2.27 -11.17
N ARG A 196 8.50 -1.36 -10.32
CA ARG A 196 7.14 -1.40 -9.72
C ARG A 196 6.91 -2.54 -8.70
N ILE A 197 7.95 -3.18 -8.20
CA ILE A 197 7.86 -4.18 -7.11
C ILE A 197 8.43 -3.54 -5.83
N PRO A 198 7.62 -3.33 -4.79
CA PRO A 198 8.11 -2.79 -3.51
C PRO A 198 8.83 -3.87 -2.70
N SER A 199 9.84 -3.46 -1.95
CA SER A 199 10.40 -4.25 -0.85
C SER A 199 9.40 -4.36 0.28
N GLU A 200 9.59 -5.31 1.20
CA GLU A 200 8.99 -5.15 2.53
C GLU A 200 9.45 -3.82 3.12
N ALA A 201 8.54 -3.16 3.81
CA ALA A 201 8.80 -1.87 4.40
C ALA A 201 9.56 -2.02 5.71
N VAL A 202 10.38 -1.02 6.00
CA VAL A 202 11.02 -0.84 7.31
C VAL A 202 10.44 0.41 7.95
N TRP A 203 10.26 0.38 9.27
CA TRP A 203 9.79 1.55 10.01
C TRP A 203 10.93 2.54 10.22
N VAL A 204 10.67 3.79 9.87
CA VAL A 204 11.59 4.92 10.05
C VAL A 204 10.83 6.06 10.72
N GLN A 205 11.45 6.71 11.69
CA GLN A 205 10.90 7.89 12.35
C GLN A 205 11.46 9.16 11.71
N LEU A 206 10.59 10.02 11.20
CA LEU A 206 10.93 11.35 10.70
C LEU A 206 10.81 12.37 11.85
N LYS A 207 11.86 13.16 12.07
CA LYS A 207 11.94 14.24 13.07
C LYS A 207 12.69 15.46 12.53
#